data_AF-A0A9J5YZY6-F1
#
_entry.id   AF-A0A9J5YZY6-F1
#
_cell.length_a   1.000
_cell.length_b   1.000
_cell.length_c   1.000
_cell.angle_alpha   90.00
_cell.angle_beta   90.00
_cell.angle_gamma   90.00
#
_symmetry.space_group_name_H-M   'P 1'
#
loop_
_entity.id
_entity.type
_entity.pdbx_description
1 polymer ?
#
loop_
_entity_poly.entity_id
_entity_poly.type
_entity_poly.pdbx_seq_one_letter_code
_entity_poly.pdbx_strand_id
1 'polypeptide(L)'
;MTSNIAESINNANRLARKLLVVSLLDFMRITIQSWSAKHSEEAGQTKTDLTEPYNKILEDNREISHRMTVSPSTQFLHTVTDGARRFTVCL
;
A
#
# COMPACT_ATOMS: atom_id res chain seq x y z
N MET A 1 -14.79 6.45 -53.02
CA MET A 1 -15.82 5.66 -52.30
C MET A 1 -15.24 4.53 -51.43
N THR A 2 -13.92 4.48 -51.18
CA THR A 2 -13.21 3.44 -50.40
C THR A 2 -12.88 3.84 -48.94
N SER A 3 -13.10 5.11 -48.57
CA SER A 3 -12.72 5.67 -47.27
C SER A 3 -13.44 5.00 -46.10
N ASN A 4 -14.73 4.71 -46.25
CA ASN A 4 -15.61 4.28 -45.16
C ASN A 4 -15.23 2.88 -44.65
N ILE A 5 -14.71 2.02 -45.54
CA ILE A 5 -14.26 0.67 -45.19
C ILE A 5 -12.95 0.73 -44.41
N ALA A 6 -11.98 1.54 -44.88
CA ALA A 6 -10.71 1.72 -44.19
C ALA A 6 -10.91 2.33 -42.79
N GLU A 7 -11.82 3.30 -42.66
CA GLU A 7 -12.15 3.93 -41.38
C GLU A 7 -12.81 2.94 -40.40
N SER A 8 -13.78 2.14 -40.87
CA SER A 8 -14.43 1.10 -40.06
C SER A 8 -13.44 0.06 -39.53
N ILE A 9 -12.56 -0.44 -40.40
CA ILE A 9 -11.51 -1.40 -40.04
C ILE A 9 -10.54 -0.79 -39.00
N ASN A 10 -10.13 0.46 -39.18
CA ASN A 10 -9.22 1.11 -38.25
C ASN A 10 -9.87 1.34 -36.87
N ASN A 11 -11.17 1.65 -36.83
CA ASN A 11 -11.92 1.77 -35.59
C ASN A 11 -12.04 0.43 -34.85
N ALA A 12 -12.37 -0.65 -35.55
CA ALA A 12 -12.41 -2.00 -34.99
C ALA A 12 -11.06 -2.40 -34.38
N ASN A 13 -9.96 -2.18 -35.12
CA ASN A 13 -8.61 -2.46 -34.62
C ASN A 13 -8.23 -1.60 -33.42
N ARG A 14 -8.63 -0.33 -33.40
CA ARG A 14 -8.41 0.56 -32.24
C ARG A 14 -9.14 0.04 -31.00
N LEU A 15 -10.38 -0.40 -31.15
CA LEU A 15 -11.16 -0.98 -30.05
C LEU A 15 -10.55 -2.30 -29.55
N ALA A 16 -10.16 -3.19 -30.47
CA ALA A 16 -9.50 -4.45 -30.12
C ALA A 16 -8.20 -4.20 -29.33
N ARG A 17 -7.35 -3.25 -29.76
CA ARG A 17 -6.14 -2.87 -29.02
C ARG A 17 -6.45 -2.30 -27.64
N LYS A 18 -7.45 -1.41 -27.54
CA LYS A 18 -7.86 -0.84 -26.25
C LYS A 18 -8.30 -1.93 -25.28
N LEU A 19 -9.13 -2.88 -25.73
CA LEU A 19 -9.59 -4.00 -24.91
C LEU A 19 -8.43 -4.84 -24.41
N LEU A 20 -7.50 -5.22 -25.30
CA LEU A 20 -6.30 -5.98 -24.91
C LEU A 20 -5.43 -5.24 -23.90
N VAL A 21 -5.26 -3.92 -24.06
CA VAL A 21 -4.50 -3.10 -23.11
C VAL A 21 -5.18 -3.07 -21.74
N VAL A 22 -6.51 -2.91 -21.69
CA VAL A 22 -7.25 -2.94 -20.42
C VAL A 22 -7.12 -4.30 -19.75
N SER A 23 -7.33 -5.40 -20.49
CA SER A 23 -7.19 -6.76 -19.94
C SER A 23 -5.78 -7.03 -19.42
N LEU A 24 -4.74 -6.53 -20.09
CA LEU A 24 -3.37 -6.64 -19.62
C LEU A 24 -3.15 -5.87 -18.31
N LEU A 25 -3.64 -4.64 -18.23
CA LEU A 25 -3.53 -3.82 -17.01
C LEU A 25 -4.27 -4.44 -15.82
N ASP A 26 -5.45 -5.02 -16.06
CA ASP A 26 -6.20 -5.72 -15.02
C ASP A 26 -5.47 -6.97 -14.55
N PHE A 27 -4.91 -7.75 -15.48
CA PHE A 27 -4.07 -8.91 -15.14
C PHE A 27 -2.86 -8.50 -14.28
N MET A 28 -2.16 -7.44 -14.67
CA MET A 28 -1.02 -6.92 -13.91
C MET A 28 -1.45 -6.44 -12.51
N ARG A 29 -2.55 -5.71 -12.41
CA ARG A 29 -3.12 -5.23 -11.13
C ARG A 29 -3.42 -6.41 -10.21
N ILE A 30 -4.17 -7.40 -10.68
CA ILE A 30 -4.54 -8.58 -9.90
C ILE A 30 -3.28 -9.31 -9.46
N THR A 31 -2.32 -9.52 -10.36
CA THR A 31 -1.05 -10.19 -10.05
C THR A 31 -0.31 -9.50 -8.91
N ILE A 32 -0.15 -8.18 -8.97
CA ILE A 32 0.55 -7.40 -7.94
C ILE A 32 -0.22 -7.45 -6.61
N GLN A 33 -1.54 -7.30 -6.66
CA GLN A 33 -2.39 -7.37 -5.45
C GLN A 33 -2.30 -8.74 -4.79
N SER A 34 -2.43 -9.83 -5.55
CA SER A 34 -2.30 -11.19 -5.03
C SER A 34 -0.92 -11.48 -4.47
N TRP A 35 0.15 -11.03 -5.15
CA TRP A 35 1.51 -11.18 -4.65
C TRP A 35 1.71 -10.44 -3.32
N SER A 36 1.25 -9.19 -3.24
CA SER A 36 1.35 -8.38 -2.02
C SER A 36 0.56 -8.97 -0.87
N ALA A 37 -0.66 -9.46 -1.13
CA ALA A 37 -1.49 -10.10 -0.11
C ALA A 37 -0.81 -11.35 0.45
N LYS A 38 -0.28 -12.22 -0.43
CA LYS A 38 0.44 -13.43 -0.03
C LYS A 38 1.67 -13.12 0.81
N HIS A 39 2.50 -12.15 0.41
CA HIS A 39 3.71 -11.80 1.17
C HIS A 39 3.37 -11.15 2.51
N SER A 40 2.29 -10.36 2.57
CA SER A 40 1.81 -9.80 3.84
C SER A 40 1.34 -10.89 4.80
N GLU A 41 0.67 -11.93 4.28
CA GLU A 41 0.23 -13.08 5.08
C GLU A 41 1.44 -13.89 5.58
N GLU A 42 2.39 -14.22 4.70
CA GLU A 42 3.61 -14.94 5.06
C GLU A 42 4.45 -14.18 6.10
N ALA A 43 4.57 -12.85 5.95
CA ALA A 43 5.26 -12.00 6.93
C ALA A 43 4.52 -11.97 8.28
N GLY A 44 3.19 -11.95 8.28
CA GLY A 44 2.38 -12.03 9.50
C GLY A 44 2.52 -13.36 10.22
N GLN A 45 2.72 -14.45 9.49
CA GLN A 45 2.96 -15.79 10.04
C GLN A 45 4.41 -15.99 10.51
N THR A 46 5.35 -15.28 9.91
CA THR A 46 6.77 -15.36 10.27
C THR A 46 7.06 -14.48 11.46
N LYS A 47 6.91 -15.03 12.68
CA LYS A 47 7.46 -14.41 13.89
C LYS A 47 8.85 -14.97 14.16
N THR A 48 9.88 -14.17 13.90
CA THR A 48 11.23 -14.49 14.38
C THR A 48 11.38 -13.90 15.78
N ASP A 49 11.47 -14.76 16.78
CA ASP A 49 11.81 -14.32 18.12
C ASP A 49 13.29 -13.87 18.13
N LEU A 50 13.53 -12.64 18.59
CA LEU A 50 14.88 -12.19 18.90
C LEU A 50 15.38 -12.89 20.18
N THR A 51 16.59 -12.57 20.63
CA THR A 51 17.01 -12.95 21.99
C THR A 51 16.06 -12.31 23.01
N GLU A 52 15.70 -13.03 24.07
CA GLU A 52 14.84 -12.59 25.19
C GLU A 52 14.94 -11.10 25.58
N PRO A 53 16.13 -10.48 25.81
CA PRO A 53 16.20 -9.07 26.18
C PRO A 53 15.62 -8.14 25.12
N TYR A 54 15.79 -8.44 23.84
CA TYR A 54 15.31 -7.60 22.74
C TYR A 54 13.82 -7.79 22.49
N ASN A 55 13.29 -9.01 22.65
CA ASN A 55 11.85 -9.25 22.59
C ASN A 55 11.11 -8.45 23.67
N LYS A 56 11.66 -8.39 24.89
CA LYS A 56 11.08 -7.59 25.97
C LYS A 56 11.04 -6.10 25.63
N ILE A 57 12.15 -5.55 25.15
CA ILE A 57 12.21 -4.14 24.71
C ILE A 57 11.18 -3.87 23.61
N LEU A 58 11.02 -4.81 22.67
CA LEU A 58 10.07 -4.66 21.57
C LEU A 58 8.62 -4.64 22.06
N GLU A 59 8.23 -5.56 22.94
CA GLU A 59 6.87 -5.59 23.51
C GLU A 59 6.60 -4.36 24.39
N ASP A 60 7.56 -3.94 25.22
CA ASP A 60 7.44 -2.72 26.04
C ASP A 60 7.22 -1.48 25.14
N ASN A 61 8.03 -1.33 24.08
CA ASN A 61 7.88 -0.24 23.12
C ASN A 61 6.55 -0.31 22.34
N ARG A 62 6.08 -1.52 22.03
CA ARG A 62 4.80 -1.73 21.35
C ARG A 62 3.64 -1.28 22.23
N GLU A 63 3.67 -1.62 23.52
CA GLU A 63 2.68 -1.14 24.49
C GLU A 63 2.70 0.39 24.62
N ILE A 64 3.89 0.98 24.73
CA ILE A 64 4.04 2.44 24.80
C ILE A 64 3.45 3.10 23.55
N SER A 65 3.77 2.58 22.36
CA SER A 65 3.26 3.07 21.08
C SER A 65 1.72 3.00 21.00
N HIS A 66 1.11 1.92 21.49
CA HIS A 66 -0.36 1.79 21.50
C HIS A 66 -1.05 2.79 22.43
N ARG A 67 -0.36 3.27 23.48
CA ARG A 67 -0.89 4.29 24.40
C ARG A 67 -0.71 5.70 23.85
N MET A 68 0.27 5.91 22.98
CA MET A 68 0.51 7.20 22.35
C MET A 68 -0.58 7.52 21.32
N THR A 69 -1.04 8.77 21.33
CA THR A 69 -1.99 9.28 20.33
C THR A 69 -1.31 10.34 19.47
N VAL A 70 -1.42 10.20 18.15
CA VAL A 70 -0.88 11.18 17.19
C VAL A 70 -2.01 12.09 16.71
N SER A 71 -1.83 13.39 16.88
CA SER A 71 -2.74 14.42 16.39
C SER A 71 -2.04 15.29 15.34
N PRO A 72 -2.54 15.37 14.10
CA PRO A 72 -1.97 16.25 13.09
C PRO A 72 -2.20 17.71 13.48
N SER A 73 -1.16 18.54 13.39
CA SER A 73 -1.26 20.00 13.59
C SER A 73 -1.19 20.74 12.26
N THR A 74 -0.28 20.32 11.36
CA THR A 74 -0.22 20.74 9.94
C THR A 74 0.15 19.53 9.07
N GLN A 75 0.38 19.73 7.77
CA GLN A 75 0.85 18.67 6.87
C GLN A 75 2.18 18.03 7.32
N PHE A 76 3.07 18.82 7.91
CA PHE A 76 4.41 18.38 8.32
C PHE A 76 4.53 18.26 9.84
N LEU A 77 3.69 19.00 10.58
CA LEU A 77 3.75 19.07 12.04
C LEU A 77 2.74 18.13 12.70
N HIS A 78 3.25 17.23 13.52
CA HIS A 78 2.45 16.25 14.26
C HIS A 78 2.73 16.37 15.76
N THR A 79 1.68 16.32 16.57
CA THR A 79 1.80 16.27 18.03
C THR A 79 1.51 14.86 18.49
N VAL A 80 2.49 14.23 19.15
CA VAL A 80 2.35 12.91 19.79
C VAL A 80 2.10 13.12 21.27
N THR A 81 0.98 12.62 21.79
CA THR A 81 0.62 12.71 23.21
C THR A 81 0.81 11.37 23.90
N ASP A 82 1.56 11.36 24.99
CA ASP A 82 1.80 10.20 25.87
C ASP A 82 1.40 10.57 27.30
N GLY A 83 0.13 10.31 27.66
CA GLY A 83 -0.45 10.78 28.91
C GLY A 83 -0.34 12.30 29.05
N ALA A 84 0.46 12.76 30.02
CA ALA A 84 0.72 14.18 30.25
C ALA A 84 1.86 14.77 29.37
N ARG A 85 2.65 13.92 28.70
CA ARG A 85 3.76 14.35 27.86
C ARG A 85 3.27 14.64 26.44
N ARG A 86 3.86 15.64 25.80
CA ARG A 86 3.61 15.99 24.39
C ARG A 86 4.92 16.19 23.66
N PHE A 87 5.01 15.60 22.47
CA PHE A 87 6.16 15.71 21.59
C PHE A 87 5.69 16.30 20.26
N THR A 88 6.44 17.25 19.73
CA THR A 88 6.17 17.82 18.41
C THR A 88 7.19 17.28 17.42
N VAL A 89 6.71 16.59 16.39
CA VAL A 89 7.52 15.96 15.36
C VAL A 89 7.23 16.65 14.03
N CYS A 90 8.29 17.03 13.32
CA CYS A 90 8.21 17.52 11.94
C CYS A 90 8.69 16.41 11.01
N LEU A 91 7.83 15.97 10.08
CA LEU A 91 8.13 14.96 9.06
C LEU A 91 8.23 15.61 7.68
#